data_AF-A0A6P7GEC9-F1
#
_entry.id   AF-A0A6P7GEC9-F1
#
_cell.length_a   1.000
_cell.length_b   1.000
_cell.length_c   1.000
_cell.angle_alpha   90.00
_cell.angle_beta   90.00
_cell.angle_gamma   90.00
#
_symmetry.space_group_name_H-M   'P 1'
#
loop_
_entity.id
_entity.type
_entity.pdbx_description
1 polymer ?
#
loop_
_entity_poly.entity_id
_entity_poly.type
_entity_poly.pdbx_seq_one_letter_code
_entity_poly.pdbx_strand_id
1 'polypeptide(L)'
;MDECLKKSGATVEDILARPHKNTNEIRCFRKCMLEKQGMIDGSGAIHKDLFDKAYPKAAAHFDDATIATLKACIGSIEKISNCDDMVKIRECFKKAHS
;
A
#
# COMPACT_ATOMS: atom_id res chain seq x y z
N MET A 1 12.26 5.00 -5.57
CA MET A 1 12.69 4.24 -4.38
C MET A 1 13.53 5.12 -3.46
N ASP A 2 14.69 5.62 -3.90
CA ASP A 2 15.59 6.47 -3.10
C ASP A 2 14.93 7.66 -2.40
N GLU A 3 14.12 8.44 -3.12
CA GLU A 3 13.45 9.60 -2.51
C GLU A 3 12.49 9.19 -1.37
N CYS A 4 11.77 8.08 -1.53
CA CYS A 4 10.85 7.61 -0.52
C CYS A 4 11.59 7.03 0.69
N LEU A 5 12.72 6.34 0.49
CA LEU A 5 13.60 5.89 1.58
C LEU A 5 14.08 7.09 2.39
N LYS A 6 14.59 8.13 1.72
CA LYS A 6 15.08 9.36 2.37
C LYS A 6 13.96 10.09 3.12
N LYS A 7 12.78 10.23 2.54
CA LYS A 7 11.64 10.91 3.18
C LYS A 7 11.08 10.13 4.37
N SER A 8 11.09 8.80 4.29
CA SER A 8 10.47 7.96 5.32
C SER A 8 11.43 7.56 6.43
N GLY A 9 12.73 7.72 6.24
CA GLY A 9 13.75 7.20 7.14
C GLY A 9 13.88 5.67 7.12
N ALA A 10 13.21 4.99 6.18
CA ALA A 10 13.29 3.53 6.07
C ALA A 10 14.58 3.14 5.35
N THR A 11 15.15 2.01 5.75
CA THR A 11 16.26 1.39 5.02
C THR A 11 15.75 0.34 4.04
N VAL A 12 16.59 -0.05 3.08
CA VAL A 12 16.29 -1.18 2.19
C VAL A 12 16.10 -2.46 3.00
N GLU A 13 16.90 -2.66 4.05
CA GLU A 13 16.79 -3.81 4.95
C GLU A 13 15.44 -3.85 5.66
N ASP A 14 14.91 -2.71 6.09
CA ASP A 14 13.58 -2.63 6.73
C ASP A 14 12.45 -3.05 5.78
N ILE A 15 12.56 -2.69 4.49
CA ILE A 15 11.56 -3.03 3.47
C ILE A 15 11.63 -4.51 3.11
N LEU A 16 12.86 -5.05 3.00
CA LEU A 16 13.10 -6.44 2.62
C LEU A 16 12.98 -7.42 3.79
N ALA A 17 12.92 -6.92 5.02
CA ALA A 17 12.80 -7.75 6.22
C ALA A 17 11.64 -8.73 6.14
N ARG A 18 11.92 -9.98 6.53
CA ARG A 18 10.95 -11.07 6.71
C ARG A 18 11.05 -11.56 8.16
N PRO A 19 9.96 -11.51 8.96
CA PRO A 19 8.63 -11.02 8.62
C PRO A 19 8.63 -9.51 8.34
N HIS A 20 7.68 -9.07 7.50
CA HIS A 20 7.56 -7.65 7.15
C HIS A 20 7.28 -6.80 8.39
N LYS A 21 8.24 -5.95 8.73
CA LYS A 21 8.11 -4.92 9.76
C LYS A 21 6.92 -4.01 9.46
N ASN A 22 6.31 -3.45 10.51
CA ASN A 22 5.15 -2.56 10.42
C ASN A 22 5.39 -1.24 11.15
N THR A 23 6.61 -0.70 11.02
CA THR A 23 7.00 0.55 11.65
C THR A 23 6.47 1.75 10.86
N ASN A 24 6.52 2.94 11.47
CA ASN A 24 6.02 4.15 10.83
C ASN A 24 6.84 4.49 9.56
N GLU A 25 8.14 4.27 9.58
CA GLU A 25 9.05 4.50 8.46
C GLU A 25 8.65 3.67 7.24
N ILE A 26 8.29 2.40 7.43
CA ILE A 26 7.84 1.53 6.32
C ILE A 26 6.47 1.97 5.81
N ARG A 27 5.59 2.40 6.70
CA ARG A 27 4.28 2.93 6.31
C ARG A 27 4.44 4.21 5.48
N CYS A 28 5.28 5.15 5.92
CA CYS A 28 5.62 6.36 5.18
C CYS A 28 6.26 6.04 3.83
N PHE A 29 7.17 5.06 3.79
CA PHE A 29 7.78 4.60 2.55
C PHE A 29 6.71 4.14 1.54
N ARG A 30 5.78 3.28 2.00
CA ARG A 30 4.71 2.75 1.15
C ARG A 30 3.75 3.85 0.70
N LYS A 31 3.38 4.79 1.58
CA LYS A 31 2.57 5.96 1.22
C LYS A 31 3.25 6.75 0.09
N CYS A 32 4.52 7.11 0.26
CA CYS A 32 5.29 7.83 -0.77
C CYS A 32 5.36 7.09 -2.11
N MET A 33 5.52 5.77 -2.08
CA MET A 33 5.53 4.96 -3.31
C MET A 33 4.17 4.97 -4.01
N LEU A 34 3.06 4.84 -3.27
CA LEU A 34 1.71 4.92 -3.82
C LEU A 34 1.40 6.32 -4.36
N GLU A 35 1.86 7.37 -3.67
CA GLU A 35 1.77 8.75 -4.15
C GLU A 35 2.53 8.95 -5.46
N LYS A 36 3.75 8.42 -5.57
CA LYS A 36 4.51 8.45 -6.83
C LYS A 36 3.88 7.67 -7.97
N GLN A 37 3.11 6.63 -7.64
CA GLN A 37 2.35 5.87 -8.62
C GLN A 37 1.00 6.52 -8.99
N GLY A 38 0.66 7.64 -8.36
CA GLY A 38 -0.62 8.33 -8.53
C GLY A 38 -1.81 7.63 -7.87
N MET A 39 -1.58 6.51 -7.19
CA MET A 39 -2.65 5.72 -6.54
C MET A 39 -3.25 6.45 -5.34
N ILE A 40 -2.45 7.29 -4.70
CA ILE A 40 -2.88 8.20 -3.64
C ILE A 40 -2.45 9.59 -4.11
N ASP A 41 -3.33 10.58 -4.08
CA ASP A 41 -2.89 11.95 -4.34
C ASP A 41 -2.39 12.66 -3.08
N GLY A 42 -1.85 13.86 -3.22
CA GLY A 42 -1.34 14.64 -2.08
C GLY A 42 -2.40 15.04 -1.05
N SER A 43 -3.69 14.92 -1.38
CA SER A 43 -4.77 15.08 -0.41
C SER A 43 -4.99 13.82 0.41
N GLY A 44 -4.51 12.66 -0.06
CA GLY A 44 -4.73 11.35 0.53
C GLY A 44 -5.90 10.59 -0.09
N ALA A 45 -6.49 11.07 -1.18
CA ALA A 45 -7.58 10.36 -1.84
C ALA A 45 -7.03 9.21 -2.70
N ILE A 46 -7.72 8.07 -2.67
CA ILE A 46 -7.33 6.85 -3.37
C ILE A 46 -7.93 6.82 -4.78
N HIS A 47 -7.07 6.64 -5.77
CA HIS A 47 -7.45 6.53 -7.19
C HIS A 47 -7.63 5.05 -7.54
N LYS A 48 -8.87 4.57 -7.38
CA LYS A 48 -9.23 3.14 -7.51
C LYS A 48 -8.83 2.55 -8.88
N ASP A 49 -9.00 3.32 -9.95
CA ASP A 49 -8.63 2.90 -11.31
C ASP A 49 -7.13 2.62 -11.48
N LEU A 50 -6.28 3.30 -10.71
CA LEU A 50 -4.84 3.09 -10.74
C LEU A 50 -4.42 1.89 -9.89
N PHE A 51 -5.14 1.63 -8.80
CA PHE A 51 -5.01 0.37 -8.05
C PHE A 51 -5.39 -0.81 -8.94
N ASP A 52 -6.49 -0.71 -9.70
CA ASP A 52 -6.91 -1.71 -10.69
C ASP A 52 -5.82 -2.07 -11.71
N LYS A 53 -5.08 -1.07 -12.19
CA LYS A 53 -3.97 -1.29 -13.14
C LYS A 53 -2.71 -1.88 -12.50
N ALA A 54 -2.57 -1.81 -11.18
CA ALA A 54 -1.43 -2.36 -10.46
C ALA A 54 -1.68 -3.77 -9.91
N TYR A 55 -2.93 -4.15 -9.70
CA TYR A 55 -3.29 -5.52 -9.30
C TYR A 55 -2.86 -6.62 -10.26
N PRO A 56 -2.70 -6.46 -11.59
CA PRO A 56 -2.18 -7.53 -12.45
C PRO A 56 -0.77 -8.00 -12.04
N LYS A 57 0.05 -7.13 -11.45
CA LYS A 57 1.33 -7.52 -10.87
C LYS A 57 1.16 -8.27 -9.54
N ALA A 58 0.07 -8.01 -8.83
CA ALA A 58 -0.31 -8.73 -7.62
C ALA A 58 -1.01 -10.07 -7.94
N ALA A 59 -1.69 -10.19 -9.08
CA ALA A 59 -2.34 -11.41 -9.58
C ALA A 59 -1.36 -12.54 -9.92
N ALA A 60 -0.09 -12.20 -10.16
CA ALA A 60 0.97 -13.20 -10.20
C ALA A 60 1.18 -13.92 -8.85
N HIS A 61 0.63 -13.38 -7.75
CA HIS A 61 0.83 -13.85 -6.38
C HIS A 61 -0.46 -14.14 -5.61
N PHE A 62 -1.63 -13.74 -6.14
CA PHE A 62 -2.93 -13.85 -5.48
C PHE A 62 -4.00 -14.32 -6.47
N ASP A 63 -4.96 -15.12 -6.01
CA ASP A 63 -6.11 -15.50 -6.82
C ASP A 63 -7.10 -14.34 -7.02
N ASP A 64 -8.00 -14.51 -7.99
CA ASP A 64 -8.99 -13.49 -8.36
C ASP A 64 -9.92 -13.11 -7.20
N ALA A 65 -10.22 -14.03 -6.28
CA ALA A 65 -11.10 -13.75 -5.13
C ALA A 65 -10.37 -12.89 -4.08
N THR A 66 -9.09 -13.16 -3.81
CA THR A 66 -8.24 -12.28 -2.99
C THR A 66 -8.13 -10.89 -3.61
N ILE A 67 -7.96 -10.78 -4.94
CA ILE A 67 -7.91 -9.48 -5.63
C ILE A 67 -9.23 -8.73 -5.53
N ALA A 68 -10.37 -9.39 -5.77
CA ALA A 68 -11.68 -8.79 -5.65
C ALA A 68 -11.92 -8.25 -4.22
N THR A 69 -11.52 -9.03 -3.21
CA THR A 69 -11.61 -8.64 -1.80
C THR A 69 -10.71 -7.46 -1.47
N LEU A 70 -9.47 -7.47 -1.96
CA LEU A 70 -8.51 -6.35 -1.81
C LEU A 70 -9.06 -5.07 -2.43
N LYS A 71 -9.57 -5.16 -3.66
CA LYS A 71 -10.13 -4.03 -4.41
C LYS A 71 -11.34 -3.45 -3.69
N ALA A 72 -12.25 -4.30 -3.24
CA ALA A 72 -13.41 -3.86 -2.48
C ALA A 72 -12.99 -3.17 -1.17
N CYS A 73 -12.04 -3.75 -0.43
CA CYS A 73 -11.58 -3.19 0.84
C CYS A 73 -10.85 -1.85 0.67
N ILE A 74 -9.90 -1.76 -0.28
CA ILE A 74 -9.17 -0.52 -0.57
C ILE A 74 -10.14 0.53 -1.14
N GLY A 75 -11.13 0.11 -1.93
CA GLY A 75 -12.19 0.96 -2.43
C GLY A 75 -13.08 1.57 -1.34
N SER A 76 -13.17 0.94 -0.17
CA SER A 76 -13.91 1.46 0.99
C SER A 76 -13.07 2.39 1.87
N ILE A 77 -11.76 2.52 1.62
CA ILE A 77 -10.92 3.48 2.34
C ILE A 77 -11.23 4.87 1.78
N GLU A 78 -11.82 5.73 2.61
CA GLU A 78 -12.11 7.11 2.23
C GLU A 78 -10.85 7.92 1.95
N LYS A 79 -9.82 7.76 2.79
CA LYS A 79 -8.63 8.60 2.77
C LYS A 79 -7.41 7.99 3.49
N ILE A 80 -6.23 8.22 2.92
CA ILE A 80 -4.90 7.98 3.50
C ILE A 80 -4.20 9.33 3.68
N SER A 81 -4.46 10.02 4.79
CA SER A 81 -3.94 11.37 5.04
C SER A 81 -2.49 11.33 5.52
N ASN A 82 -2.14 10.33 6.32
CA ASN A 82 -0.82 10.20 6.95
C ASN A 82 -0.24 8.79 6.78
N CYS A 83 0.97 8.59 7.26
CA CYS A 83 1.62 7.29 7.19
C CYS A 83 0.87 6.24 8.01
N ASP A 84 0.33 6.57 9.17
CA ASP A 84 -0.41 5.62 10.01
C ASP A 84 -1.65 5.05 9.33
N ASP A 85 -2.34 5.85 8.50
CA ASP A 85 -3.47 5.40 7.70
C ASP A 85 -3.13 4.23 6.76
N MET A 86 -1.85 4.02 6.42
CA MET A 86 -1.40 2.86 5.63
C MET A 86 -1.67 1.52 6.32
N VAL A 87 -1.95 1.52 7.64
CA VAL A 87 -2.41 0.32 8.33
C VAL A 87 -3.72 -0.20 7.73
N LYS A 88 -4.60 0.68 7.24
CA LYS A 88 -5.88 0.31 6.62
C LYS A 88 -5.67 -0.56 5.38
N ILE A 89 -4.71 -0.19 4.53
CA ILE A 89 -4.33 -1.00 3.36
C ILE A 89 -3.79 -2.36 3.82
N ARG A 90 -2.95 -2.41 4.86
CA ARG A 90 -2.42 -3.67 5.39
C ARG A 90 -3.52 -4.57 5.94
N GLU A 91 -4.53 -4.01 6.59
CA GLU A 91 -5.69 -4.75 7.08
C GLU A 91 -6.51 -5.34 5.93
N CYS A 92 -6.64 -4.62 4.81
CA CYS A 92 -7.23 -5.18 3.59
C CYS A 92 -6.47 -6.41 3.09
N PHE A 93 -5.13 -6.37 3.07
CA PHE A 93 -4.31 -7.53 2.73
C PHE A 93 -4.49 -8.69 3.71
N LYS A 94 -4.55 -8.43 5.02
CA LYS A 94 -4.84 -9.48 6.00
C LYS A 94 -6.21 -10.12 5.77
N LYS A 95 -7.24 -9.29 5.53
CA LYS A 95 -8.62 -9.75 5.31
C LYS A 95 -8.77 -10.59 4.05
N ALA A 96 -8.04 -10.25 2.99
CA ALA A 96 -8.09 -10.97 1.71
C ALA A 96 -7.31 -12.30 1.72
N HIS A 97 -6.45 -12.52 2.71
CA HIS A 97 -5.69 -13.75 2.95
C HIS A 97 -6.28 -14.63 4.06
N SER A 98 -7.40 -14.21 4.66
CA SER A 98 -7.99 -14.84 5.83
C SER A 98 -9.13 -15.80 5.48
#